data_AF-A0A3Y8PDQ4-F1
#
_entry.id   AF-A0A3Y8PDQ4-F1
#
_cell.length_a   1.000
_cell.length_b   1.000
_cell.length_c   1.000
_cell.angle_alpha   90.00
_cell.angle_beta   90.00
_cell.angle_gamma   90.00
#
_symmetry.space_group_name_H-M   'P 1'
#
loop_
_entity.id
_entity.type
_entity.pdbx_description
1 polymer ?
#
loop_
_entity_poly.entity_id
_entity_poly.type
_entity_poly.pdbx_seq_one_letter_code
_entity_poly.pdbx_strand_id
1 'polypeptide(L)'
;TLNVQQKYKVSDTAATVTGYTDSATAIDKSTFAASATTLGGTPAITGDLKFDDTTGKYYADVSGTTAKDGVYEVTVAADGKVTLTGTPTGPITAGFPSTATKDVKQTQQENADLTEAKAALTAAGVAAAGTASVVKMSYTDNNGKTIDGGLAVKVGDDYYSATQNKDGSISINTTKYTADDGTSKTALNKLGGADGKTEVVSIGGKTYAASKAEGHNFKAQPDLAEAAATTTENPLQKIDAALAQVDTLRSDLGAVQNRFNSAITNLGNTVNNLTSARSRIEDSDYATEVSNMSRAQILQQAGTSVLAQANQVPQNVLSLLR
;
A
#
# COMPACT_ATOMS: atom_id res chain seq x y z
N THR A 1 -6.55 -16.20 -10.72
CA THR A 1 -5.82 -16.39 -9.44
C THR A 1 -5.91 -17.84 -9.03
N LEU A 2 -4.79 -18.50 -8.69
CA LEU A 2 -4.80 -19.88 -8.18
C LEU A 2 -5.13 -19.85 -6.68
N ASN A 3 -6.04 -20.71 -6.23
CA ASN A 3 -6.45 -20.80 -4.82
C ASN A 3 -6.72 -22.26 -4.43
N VAL A 4 -6.20 -22.68 -3.27
CA VAL A 4 -6.37 -24.04 -2.72
C VAL A 4 -7.11 -24.04 -1.37
N GLN A 5 -7.56 -22.87 -0.91
CA GLN A 5 -8.29 -22.72 0.34
C GLN A 5 -9.72 -23.24 0.19
N GLN A 6 -10.32 -23.62 1.32
CA GLN A 6 -11.72 -23.98 1.43
C GLN A 6 -12.43 -23.02 2.37
N LYS A 7 -13.74 -22.86 2.15
CA LYS A 7 -14.57 -21.95 2.93
C LYS A 7 -14.79 -22.49 4.34
N TYR A 8 -14.55 -21.65 5.34
CA TYR A 8 -14.97 -21.93 6.71
C TYR A 8 -16.48 -21.72 6.84
N LYS A 9 -17.14 -22.46 7.73
CA LYS A 9 -18.47 -22.08 8.20
C LYS A 9 -18.32 -20.82 9.07
N VAL A 10 -18.74 -19.69 8.52
CA VAL A 10 -18.72 -18.38 9.19
C VAL A 10 -19.92 -18.28 10.13
N SER A 11 -19.66 -17.84 11.36
CA SER A 11 -20.65 -17.56 12.38
C SER A 11 -20.21 -16.37 13.22
N ASP A 12 -21.14 -15.82 13.99
CA ASP A 12 -20.90 -14.64 14.81
C ASP A 12 -21.63 -14.73 16.15
N THR A 13 -21.13 -13.98 17.13
CA THR A 13 -21.79 -13.72 18.41
C THR A 13 -21.82 -12.23 18.67
N ALA A 14 -22.93 -11.70 19.20
CA ALA A 14 -23.03 -10.28 19.53
C ALA A 14 -21.92 -9.84 20.47
N ALA A 15 -21.30 -8.70 20.18
CA ALA A 15 -20.25 -8.10 21.00
C ALA A 15 -20.73 -6.73 21.50
N THR A 16 -20.96 -6.63 22.80
CA THR A 16 -21.43 -5.39 23.42
C THR A 16 -20.32 -4.34 23.38
N VAL A 17 -20.64 -3.18 22.82
CA VAL A 17 -19.79 -1.99 22.85
C VAL A 17 -20.24 -1.11 23.99
N THR A 18 -19.30 -0.59 24.78
CA THR A 18 -19.58 0.19 25.98
C THR A 18 -18.80 1.50 25.98
N GLY A 19 -19.22 2.43 26.84
CA GLY A 19 -18.55 3.70 27.06
C GLY A 19 -18.92 4.75 26.04
N TYR A 20 -18.24 5.90 26.15
CA TYR A 20 -18.53 7.10 25.40
C TYR A 20 -17.26 7.70 24.81
N THR A 21 -17.43 8.42 23.72
CA THR A 21 -16.39 9.24 23.09
C THR A 21 -16.87 10.66 22.87
N ASP A 22 -15.91 11.57 22.73
CA ASP A 22 -16.18 12.93 22.30
C ASP A 22 -16.74 12.92 20.88
N SER A 23 -17.92 13.52 20.70
CA SER A 23 -18.41 13.92 19.39
C SER A 23 -17.64 15.14 18.85
N ALA A 24 -17.92 15.55 17.61
CA ALA A 24 -17.41 16.81 17.05
C ALA A 24 -18.15 18.08 17.55
N THR A 25 -19.22 17.94 18.35
CA THR A 25 -20.05 19.07 18.79
C THR A 25 -19.52 19.66 20.10
N ALA A 26 -19.13 20.93 20.08
CA ALA A 26 -18.71 21.65 21.27
C ALA A 26 -19.90 21.93 22.22
N ILE A 27 -19.63 21.92 23.53
CA ILE A 27 -20.62 22.26 24.56
C ILE A 27 -20.84 23.78 24.59
N ASP A 28 -22.10 24.20 24.39
CA ASP A 28 -22.55 25.58 24.43
C ASP A 28 -23.29 25.88 25.75
N LYS A 29 -22.62 26.64 26.63
CA LYS A 29 -23.13 27.02 27.95
C LYS A 29 -24.03 28.26 27.90
N SER A 30 -24.14 28.95 26.75
CA SER A 30 -24.83 30.25 26.64
C SER A 30 -26.31 30.19 26.99
N THR A 31 -26.94 29.04 26.79
CA THR A 31 -28.37 28.82 27.07
C THR A 31 -28.67 28.49 28.52
N PHE A 32 -27.66 28.21 29.34
CA PHE A 32 -27.86 27.74 30.71
C PHE A 32 -28.61 28.76 31.57
N ALA A 33 -28.17 30.02 31.57
CA ALA A 33 -28.76 31.07 32.41
C ALA A 33 -30.26 31.25 32.14
N ALA A 34 -30.68 31.20 30.88
CA ALA A 34 -32.08 31.31 30.48
C ALA A 34 -32.93 30.11 30.96
N SER A 35 -32.32 28.92 31.06
CA SER A 35 -32.99 27.71 31.56
C SER A 35 -33.03 27.62 33.10
N ALA A 36 -32.16 28.36 33.80
CA ALA A 36 -31.95 28.25 35.24
C ALA A 36 -32.60 29.37 36.06
N THR A 37 -33.61 30.06 35.51
CA THR A 37 -34.26 31.22 36.15
C THR A 37 -34.85 30.92 37.54
N THR A 38 -35.22 29.67 37.82
CA THR A 38 -35.75 29.21 39.11
C THR A 38 -34.73 29.21 40.25
N LEU A 39 -33.44 29.35 39.95
CA LEU A 39 -32.37 29.47 40.95
C LEU A 39 -32.21 30.91 41.48
N GLY A 40 -32.81 31.90 40.81
CA GLY A 40 -32.64 33.32 41.10
C GLY A 40 -31.22 33.83 40.80
N GLY A 41 -31.02 35.15 40.79
CA GLY A 41 -29.73 35.77 40.43
C GLY A 41 -29.43 35.69 38.93
N THR A 42 -28.14 35.60 38.59
CA THR A 42 -27.63 35.41 37.22
C THR A 42 -26.80 34.12 37.17
N PRO A 43 -27.45 32.93 37.12
CA PRO A 43 -26.74 31.66 37.20
C PRO A 43 -25.79 31.46 36.03
N ALA A 44 -24.55 31.05 36.33
CA ALA A 44 -23.54 30.75 35.33
C ALA A 44 -22.81 29.45 35.68
N ILE A 45 -22.48 28.67 34.64
CA ILE A 45 -21.63 27.48 34.78
C ILE A 45 -20.18 27.93 34.92
N THR A 46 -19.51 27.44 35.95
CA THR A 46 -18.10 27.68 36.23
C THR A 46 -17.28 26.46 35.80
N GLY A 47 -16.22 26.68 35.02
CA GLY A 47 -15.36 25.59 34.53
C GLY A 47 -16.03 24.70 33.47
N ASP A 48 -15.48 23.52 33.24
CA ASP A 48 -16.00 22.51 32.31
C ASP A 48 -17.10 21.65 32.95
N LEU A 49 -17.91 21.01 32.11
CA LEU A 49 -18.92 20.06 32.61
C LEU A 49 -18.21 18.77 33.05
N LYS A 50 -18.73 18.14 34.11
CA LYS A 50 -18.35 16.79 34.52
C LYS A 50 -19.31 15.77 33.89
N PHE A 51 -18.77 14.81 33.15
CA PHE A 51 -19.54 13.71 32.59
C PHE A 51 -19.35 12.43 33.41
N ASP A 52 -20.46 11.74 33.63
CA ASP A 52 -20.54 10.42 34.23
C ASP A 52 -20.80 9.38 33.12
N ASP A 53 -19.78 8.61 32.78
CA ASP A 53 -19.85 7.57 31.75
C ASP A 53 -20.57 6.30 32.19
N THR A 54 -20.92 6.19 33.48
CA THR A 54 -21.72 5.08 34.02
C THR A 54 -23.20 5.36 33.84
N THR A 55 -23.61 6.63 33.92
CA THR A 55 -25.02 7.04 33.83
C THR A 55 -25.38 7.82 32.56
N GLY A 56 -24.38 8.28 31.79
CA GLY A 56 -24.58 9.14 30.62
C GLY A 56 -24.99 10.58 30.96
N LYS A 57 -24.81 11.00 32.22
CA LYS A 57 -25.28 12.31 32.73
C LYS A 57 -24.17 13.34 32.81
N TYR A 58 -24.57 14.61 32.71
CA TYR A 58 -23.67 15.75 32.85
C TYR A 58 -23.99 16.53 34.13
N TYR A 59 -22.95 17.09 34.73
CA TYR A 59 -23.03 17.90 35.92
C TYR A 59 -22.22 19.17 35.74
N ALA A 60 -22.68 20.27 36.33
CA ALA A 60 -22.03 21.57 36.27
C ALA A 60 -21.93 22.18 37.66
N ASP A 61 -20.83 22.87 37.94
CA ASP A 61 -20.72 23.76 39.09
C ASP A 61 -21.32 25.13 38.71
N VAL A 62 -22.32 25.57 39.46
CA VAL A 62 -23.12 26.75 39.15
C VAL A 62 -22.92 27.81 40.22
N SER A 63 -22.58 29.01 39.79
CA SER A 63 -22.40 30.19 40.64
C SER A 63 -23.29 31.35 40.22
N GLY A 64 -23.39 32.38 41.06
CA GLY A 64 -24.15 33.60 40.75
C GLY A 64 -25.65 33.48 41.00
N THR A 65 -26.08 32.48 41.77
CA THR A 65 -27.49 32.26 42.14
C THR A 65 -27.87 33.01 43.43
N THR A 66 -29.15 32.95 43.84
CA THR A 66 -29.58 33.49 45.14
C THR A 66 -29.53 32.42 46.23
N ALA A 67 -28.37 32.28 46.89
CA ALA A 67 -28.11 31.32 47.97
C ALA A 67 -28.28 29.83 47.58
N LYS A 68 -28.02 29.51 46.30
CA LYS A 68 -28.17 28.16 45.73
C LYS A 68 -26.95 27.72 44.89
N ASP A 69 -25.78 28.31 45.14
CA ASP A 69 -24.56 27.96 44.41
C ASP A 69 -24.12 26.53 44.74
N GLY A 70 -23.58 25.83 43.74
CA GLY A 70 -23.11 24.46 43.86
C GLY A 70 -23.39 23.61 42.64
N VAL A 71 -23.34 22.28 42.81
CA VAL A 71 -23.40 21.34 41.69
C VAL A 71 -24.83 21.00 41.28
N TYR A 72 -25.10 21.00 39.98
CA TYR A 72 -26.38 20.63 39.38
C TYR A 72 -26.20 19.61 38.26
N GLU A 73 -27.21 18.74 38.08
CA GLU A 73 -27.36 17.96 36.85
C GLU A 73 -27.81 18.90 35.72
N VAL A 74 -27.18 18.76 34.55
CA VAL A 74 -27.50 19.54 33.36
C VAL A 74 -27.78 18.63 32.18
N THR A 75 -28.67 19.07 31.30
CA THR A 75 -28.98 18.37 30.05
C THR A 75 -28.19 19.02 28.95
N VAL A 76 -27.44 18.22 28.19
CA VAL A 76 -26.70 18.65 27.01
C VAL A 76 -27.42 18.11 25.77
N ALA A 77 -27.96 19.01 24.95
CA ALA A 77 -28.62 18.65 23.70
C ALA A 77 -27.62 18.22 22.62
N ALA A 78 -28.10 17.57 21.56
CA ALA A 78 -27.27 17.12 20.44
C ALA A 78 -26.57 18.27 19.68
N ASP A 79 -27.10 19.50 19.77
CA ASP A 79 -26.49 20.71 19.23
C ASP A 79 -25.51 21.39 20.20
N GLY A 80 -25.23 20.76 21.34
CA GLY A 80 -24.28 21.21 22.35
C GLY A 80 -24.86 22.11 23.43
N LYS A 81 -26.10 22.58 23.29
CA LYS A 81 -26.71 23.51 24.25
C LYS A 81 -26.93 22.88 25.61
N VAL A 82 -26.51 23.60 26.65
CA VAL A 82 -26.66 23.19 28.05
C VAL A 82 -27.88 23.85 28.67
N THR A 83 -28.69 23.05 29.34
CA THR A 83 -29.86 23.51 30.12
C THR A 83 -29.89 22.87 31.50
N LEU A 84 -30.50 23.56 32.48
CA LEU A 84 -30.74 23.00 33.81
C LEU A 84 -31.69 21.80 33.71
N THR A 85 -31.32 20.67 34.29
CA THR A 85 -32.19 19.48 34.28
C THR A 85 -33.32 19.64 35.30
N GLY A 86 -34.56 19.58 34.82
CA GLY A 86 -35.75 19.62 35.68
C GLY A 86 -35.94 20.94 36.41
N THR A 87 -36.48 20.88 37.64
CA THR A 87 -36.73 22.06 38.48
C THR A 87 -36.18 21.82 39.89
N PRO A 88 -34.85 21.75 40.05
CA PRO A 88 -34.25 21.43 41.33
C PRO A 88 -34.50 22.56 42.33
N THR A 89 -34.79 22.19 43.58
CA THR A 89 -35.03 23.15 44.66
C THR A 89 -33.74 23.73 45.26
N GLY A 90 -32.60 23.06 45.03
CA GLY A 90 -31.25 23.46 45.45
C GLY A 90 -30.16 22.55 44.86
N PRO A 91 -28.88 22.78 45.16
CA PRO A 91 -27.76 22.03 44.61
C PRO A 91 -27.70 20.59 45.15
N ILE A 92 -27.00 19.71 44.43
CA ILE A 92 -26.69 18.36 44.89
C ILE A 92 -25.82 18.45 46.15
N THR A 93 -26.36 18.02 47.29
CA THR A 93 -25.72 18.20 48.61
C THR A 93 -24.35 17.54 48.73
N ALA A 94 -24.15 16.41 48.03
CA ALA A 94 -22.88 15.70 48.01
C ALA A 94 -21.83 16.30 47.05
N GLY A 95 -22.17 17.36 46.32
CA GLY A 95 -21.35 17.87 45.22
C GLY A 95 -21.42 16.98 43.98
N PHE A 96 -20.32 16.92 43.21
CA PHE A 96 -20.25 16.03 42.05
C PHE A 96 -20.36 14.56 42.47
N PRO A 97 -21.18 13.74 41.78
CA PRO A 97 -21.17 12.30 41.97
C PRO A 97 -19.77 11.73 41.77
N SER A 98 -19.38 10.70 42.53
CA SER A 98 -18.04 10.09 42.45
C SER A 98 -17.74 9.44 41.09
N THR A 99 -18.77 9.13 40.30
CA THR A 99 -18.69 8.59 38.94
C THR A 99 -18.52 9.68 37.87
N ALA A 100 -18.87 10.93 38.17
CA ALA A 100 -18.75 12.07 37.27
C ALA A 100 -17.31 12.63 37.26
N THR A 101 -16.38 11.86 36.69
CA THR A 101 -14.94 12.12 36.79
C THR A 101 -14.33 12.83 35.58
N LYS A 102 -15.02 12.86 34.43
CA LYS A 102 -14.46 13.37 33.17
C LYS A 102 -14.83 14.83 32.95
N ASP A 103 -13.84 15.71 32.79
CA ASP A 103 -14.06 17.06 32.26
C ASP A 103 -14.30 17.00 30.75
N VAL A 104 -15.42 17.54 30.30
CA VAL A 104 -15.81 17.48 28.89
C VAL A 104 -16.03 18.87 28.30
N LYS A 105 -15.56 19.04 27.07
CA LYS A 105 -15.76 20.24 26.24
C LYS A 105 -16.62 19.98 25.01
N GLN A 106 -16.83 18.71 24.70
CA GLN A 106 -17.64 18.24 23.58
C GLN A 106 -18.74 17.34 24.11
N THR A 107 -19.85 17.27 23.37
CA THR A 107 -20.92 16.33 23.71
C THR A 107 -20.38 14.90 23.61
N GLN A 108 -20.78 14.05 24.54
CA GLN A 108 -20.43 12.65 24.61
C GLN A 108 -21.42 11.83 23.80
N GLN A 109 -20.88 10.90 23.04
CA GLN A 109 -21.62 9.98 22.19
C GLN A 109 -21.38 8.56 22.67
N GLU A 110 -22.44 7.76 22.75
CA GLU A 110 -22.32 6.37 23.17
C GLU A 110 -21.65 5.55 22.08
N ASN A 111 -20.61 4.80 22.41
CA ASN A 111 -19.89 3.98 21.44
C ASN A 111 -20.81 2.91 20.83
N ALA A 112 -21.85 2.48 21.55
CA ALA A 112 -22.88 1.55 21.08
C ALA A 112 -23.72 2.09 19.91
N ASP A 113 -23.74 3.41 19.69
CA ASP A 113 -24.46 4.01 18.56
C ASP A 113 -23.78 3.74 17.22
N LEU A 114 -22.48 3.42 17.23
CA LEU A 114 -21.65 3.11 16.05
C LEU A 114 -21.64 4.22 15.01
N THR A 115 -21.65 5.48 15.44
CA THR A 115 -21.87 6.64 14.57
C THR A 115 -20.90 6.73 13.40
N GLU A 116 -19.59 6.59 13.65
CA GLU A 116 -18.58 6.61 12.59
C GLU A 116 -18.74 5.43 11.62
N ALA A 117 -18.93 4.22 12.14
CA ALA A 117 -19.12 3.03 11.31
C ALA A 117 -20.38 3.12 10.45
N LYS A 118 -21.52 3.59 11.01
CA LYS A 118 -22.77 3.80 10.28
C LYS A 118 -22.64 4.90 9.22
N ALA A 119 -21.93 5.97 9.53
CA ALA A 119 -21.63 7.03 8.56
C ALA A 119 -20.78 6.49 7.41
N ALA A 120 -19.74 5.70 7.69
CA ALA A 120 -18.89 5.07 6.69
C ALA A 120 -19.68 4.10 5.78
N LEU A 121 -20.53 3.26 6.37
CA LEU A 121 -21.43 2.36 5.63
C LEU A 121 -22.40 3.14 4.71
N THR A 122 -22.99 4.22 5.23
CA THR A 122 -23.91 5.08 4.45
C THR A 122 -23.17 5.74 3.29
N ALA A 123 -21.97 6.29 3.52
CA ALA A 123 -21.13 6.90 2.50
C ALA A 123 -20.70 5.89 1.42
N ALA A 124 -20.48 4.63 1.81
CA ALA A 124 -20.18 3.52 0.90
C ALA A 124 -21.43 2.97 0.16
N GLY A 125 -22.62 3.52 0.42
CA GLY A 125 -23.87 3.11 -0.23
C GLY A 125 -24.40 1.76 0.26
N VAL A 126 -24.00 1.30 1.45
CA VAL A 126 -24.49 0.04 2.03
C VAL A 126 -25.94 0.22 2.49
N ALA A 127 -26.84 -0.61 1.95
CA ALA A 127 -28.24 -0.60 2.35
C ALA A 127 -28.39 -1.00 3.83
N ALA A 128 -29.41 -0.46 4.50
CA ALA A 128 -29.70 -0.76 5.91
C ALA A 128 -28.53 -0.48 6.88
N ALA A 129 -27.63 0.47 6.58
CA ALA A 129 -26.54 0.86 7.48
C ALA A 129 -27.00 1.19 8.91
N GLY A 130 -28.24 1.65 9.11
CA GLY A 130 -28.81 1.92 10.44
C GLY A 130 -28.97 0.68 11.33
N THR A 131 -29.03 -0.53 10.77
CA THR A 131 -29.14 -1.79 11.53
C THR A 131 -27.78 -2.41 11.87
N ALA A 132 -26.69 -1.67 11.64
CA ALA A 132 -25.35 -2.13 11.95
C ALA A 132 -25.22 -2.55 13.42
N SER A 133 -24.57 -3.69 13.65
CA SER A 133 -24.27 -4.22 14.98
C SER A 133 -22.85 -4.75 15.04
N VAL A 134 -22.24 -4.75 16.23
CA VAL A 134 -20.89 -5.28 16.41
C VAL A 134 -20.98 -6.74 16.85
N VAL A 135 -20.17 -7.56 16.20
CA VAL A 135 -20.11 -8.99 16.46
C VAL A 135 -18.66 -9.44 16.56
N LYS A 136 -18.44 -10.49 17.33
CA LYS A 136 -17.19 -11.25 17.32
C LYS A 136 -17.35 -12.42 16.36
N MET A 137 -16.43 -12.54 15.41
CA MET A 137 -16.48 -13.57 14.38
C MET A 137 -15.97 -14.92 14.90
N SER A 138 -16.48 -16.01 14.33
CA SER A 138 -15.99 -17.36 14.56
C SER A 138 -16.01 -18.16 13.27
N TYR A 139 -14.97 -18.98 13.06
CA TYR A 139 -14.77 -19.75 11.83
C TYR A 139 -14.60 -21.22 12.16
N THR A 140 -15.47 -22.07 11.62
CA THR A 140 -15.43 -23.52 11.83
C THR A 140 -14.96 -24.24 10.58
N ASP A 141 -13.94 -25.10 10.70
CA ASP A 141 -13.44 -25.91 9.60
C ASP A 141 -14.30 -27.17 9.34
N ASN A 142 -13.93 -27.95 8.34
CA ASN A 142 -14.64 -29.19 7.97
C ASN A 142 -14.53 -30.30 9.03
N ASN A 143 -13.59 -30.19 9.97
CA ASN A 143 -13.44 -31.11 11.09
C ASN A 143 -14.26 -30.68 12.31
N GLY A 144 -15.00 -29.57 12.22
CA GLY A 144 -15.80 -29.02 13.31
C GLY A 144 -15.00 -28.21 14.32
N LYS A 145 -13.72 -27.93 14.06
CA LYS A 145 -12.90 -27.08 14.93
C LYS A 145 -13.23 -25.62 14.67
N THR A 146 -13.61 -24.90 15.72
CA THR A 146 -13.89 -23.47 15.66
C THR A 146 -12.71 -22.66 16.18
N ILE A 147 -12.39 -21.57 15.50
CA ILE A 147 -11.46 -20.54 15.96
C ILE A 147 -12.16 -19.19 16.04
N ASP A 148 -11.75 -18.38 17.01
CA ASP A 148 -12.19 -16.99 17.12
C ASP A 148 -11.54 -16.14 16.03
N GLY A 149 -12.35 -15.24 15.47
CA GLY A 149 -11.91 -14.12 14.63
C GLY A 149 -11.86 -12.80 15.41
N GLY A 150 -11.63 -11.72 14.66
CA GLY A 150 -11.72 -10.36 15.18
C GLY A 150 -13.16 -9.85 15.32
N LEU A 151 -13.26 -8.56 15.60
CA LEU A 151 -14.53 -7.85 15.56
C LEU A 151 -14.95 -7.55 14.12
N ALA A 152 -16.25 -7.52 13.89
CA ALA A 152 -16.83 -7.07 12.65
C ALA A 152 -18.09 -6.24 12.92
N VAL A 153 -18.41 -5.34 11.99
CA VAL A 153 -19.71 -4.69 11.90
C VAL A 153 -20.57 -5.49 10.94
N LYS A 154 -21.66 -6.06 11.45
CA LYS A 154 -22.63 -6.85 10.69
C LYS A 154 -23.75 -5.96 10.18
N VAL A 155 -24.05 -6.07 8.88
CA VAL A 155 -25.17 -5.40 8.22
C VAL A 155 -25.86 -6.41 7.30
N GLY A 156 -27.08 -6.83 7.65
CA GLY A 156 -27.71 -7.97 6.98
C GLY A 156 -26.86 -9.23 7.10
N ASP A 157 -26.51 -9.83 5.97
CA ASP A 157 -25.64 -11.01 5.88
C ASP A 157 -24.15 -10.66 5.70
N ASP A 158 -23.84 -9.38 5.55
CA ASP A 158 -22.49 -8.90 5.30
C ASP A 158 -21.77 -8.55 6.60
N TYR A 159 -20.48 -8.88 6.64
CA TYR A 159 -19.59 -8.57 7.74
C TYR A 159 -18.47 -7.66 7.23
N TYR A 160 -18.28 -6.52 7.88
CA TYR A 160 -17.17 -5.61 7.62
C TYR A 160 -16.17 -5.73 8.77
N SER A 161 -14.90 -6.00 8.49
CA SER A 161 -13.90 -6.11 9.55
C SER A 161 -13.75 -4.78 10.27
N ALA A 162 -13.59 -4.82 11.59
CA ALA A 162 -13.61 -3.64 12.41
C ALA A 162 -12.57 -3.70 13.54
N THR A 163 -12.12 -2.53 13.94
CA THR A 163 -11.16 -2.33 15.02
C THR A 163 -11.82 -1.52 16.13
N GLN A 164 -11.62 -1.97 17.38
CA GLN A 164 -11.93 -1.17 18.54
C GLN A 164 -10.78 -0.21 18.83
N ASN A 165 -11.08 1.07 18.83
CA ASN A 165 -10.13 2.14 19.12
C ASN A 165 -9.82 2.18 20.63
N LYS A 166 -8.79 2.94 21.00
CA LYS A 166 -8.35 3.07 22.40
C LYS A 166 -9.42 3.68 23.32
N ASP A 167 -10.32 4.46 22.75
CA ASP A 167 -11.44 5.11 23.43
C ASP A 167 -12.72 4.23 23.47
N GLY A 168 -12.63 3.00 22.96
CA GLY A 168 -13.72 2.03 22.93
C GLY A 168 -14.64 2.14 21.72
N SER A 169 -14.51 3.18 20.89
CA SER A 169 -15.27 3.33 19.65
C SER A 169 -14.89 2.28 18.62
N ILE A 170 -15.78 2.03 17.66
CA ILE A 170 -15.61 0.99 16.63
C ILE A 170 -15.48 1.66 15.27
N SER A 171 -14.36 1.39 14.59
CA SER A 171 -14.11 1.83 13.21
C SER A 171 -14.06 0.62 12.28
N ILE A 172 -14.68 0.75 11.09
CA ILE A 172 -14.56 -0.27 10.04
C ILE A 172 -13.20 -0.13 9.39
N ASN A 173 -12.50 -1.26 9.19
CA ASN A 173 -11.22 -1.29 8.50
C ASN A 173 -11.42 -0.85 7.04
N THR A 174 -10.46 -0.10 6.52
CA THR A 174 -10.53 0.42 5.14
C THR A 174 -9.23 0.14 4.39
N THR A 175 -9.34 0.09 3.07
CA THR A 175 -8.21 0.00 2.14
C THR A 175 -8.16 1.25 1.30
N LYS A 176 -7.01 1.90 1.26
CA LYS A 176 -6.79 3.11 0.47
C LYS A 176 -6.27 2.73 -0.91
N TYR A 177 -6.79 3.37 -1.95
CA TYR A 177 -6.38 3.12 -3.34
C TYR A 177 -6.49 4.40 -4.19
N THR A 178 -5.88 4.39 -5.37
CA THR A 178 -6.07 5.41 -6.40
C THR A 178 -7.02 4.88 -7.46
N ALA A 179 -8.17 5.53 -7.63
CA ALA A 179 -9.20 5.13 -8.55
C ALA A 179 -8.78 5.32 -10.02
N ASP A 180 -9.61 4.84 -10.94
CA ASP A 180 -9.45 4.96 -12.40
C ASP A 180 -9.48 6.42 -12.88
N ASP A 181 -10.17 7.30 -12.18
CA ASP A 181 -10.16 8.76 -12.36
C ASP A 181 -8.89 9.45 -11.81
N GLY A 182 -7.98 8.69 -11.16
CA GLY A 182 -6.74 9.20 -10.57
C GLY A 182 -6.88 9.81 -9.17
N THR A 183 -8.09 9.83 -8.59
CA THR A 183 -8.32 10.35 -7.24
C THR A 183 -8.06 9.29 -6.17
N SER A 184 -7.61 9.73 -4.99
CA SER A 184 -7.46 8.85 -3.83
C SER A 184 -8.85 8.56 -3.24
N LYS A 185 -9.20 7.27 -3.11
CA LYS A 185 -10.44 6.80 -2.50
C LYS A 185 -10.14 5.74 -1.43
N THR A 186 -11.16 5.43 -0.63
CA THR A 186 -11.13 4.35 0.36
C THR A 186 -12.31 3.41 0.12
N ALA A 187 -12.10 2.13 0.35
CA ALA A 187 -13.15 1.11 0.34
C ALA A 187 -13.24 0.45 1.71
N LEU A 188 -14.44 0.04 2.12
CA LEU A 188 -14.66 -0.68 3.37
C LEU A 188 -14.25 -2.15 3.22
N ASN A 189 -13.55 -2.70 4.21
CA ASN A 189 -13.08 -4.07 4.19
C ASN A 189 -14.21 -5.01 4.62
N LYS A 190 -14.67 -5.82 3.69
CA LYS A 190 -15.67 -6.87 3.92
C LYS A 190 -14.97 -8.21 4.16
N LEU A 191 -15.50 -9.05 5.04
CA LEU A 191 -15.06 -10.43 5.19
C LEU A 191 -15.69 -11.30 4.09
N GLY A 192 -14.86 -12.02 3.36
CA GLY A 192 -15.25 -12.84 2.22
C GLY A 192 -14.09 -13.65 1.64
N GLY A 193 -13.98 -13.65 0.31
CA GLY A 193 -13.01 -14.48 -0.41
C GLY A 193 -13.28 -15.99 -0.31
N ALA A 194 -12.37 -16.80 -0.86
CA ALA A 194 -12.52 -18.25 -0.95
C ALA A 194 -12.65 -18.95 0.41
N ASP A 195 -12.07 -18.39 1.47
CA ASP A 195 -12.13 -18.95 2.83
C ASP A 195 -13.27 -18.38 3.70
N GLY A 196 -13.97 -17.35 3.22
CA GLY A 196 -15.06 -16.66 3.93
C GLY A 196 -14.61 -15.67 5.01
N LYS A 197 -13.31 -15.49 5.21
CA LYS A 197 -12.73 -14.62 6.25
C LYS A 197 -11.61 -13.72 5.76
N THR A 198 -11.33 -13.74 4.46
CA THR A 198 -10.37 -12.85 3.82
C THR A 198 -10.98 -11.45 3.71
N GLU A 199 -10.22 -10.41 4.08
CA GLU A 199 -10.64 -9.04 3.81
C GLU A 199 -10.64 -8.78 2.29
N VAL A 200 -11.80 -8.42 1.77
CA VAL A 200 -12.03 -8.07 0.38
C VAL A 200 -12.70 -6.70 0.29
N VAL A 201 -12.48 -6.02 -0.83
CA VAL A 201 -13.03 -4.69 -1.11
C VAL A 201 -13.73 -4.69 -2.46
N SER A 202 -14.85 -3.97 -2.54
CA SER A 202 -15.58 -3.77 -3.80
C SER A 202 -15.19 -2.44 -4.43
N ILE A 203 -14.59 -2.49 -5.62
CA ILE A 203 -14.14 -1.30 -6.37
C ILE A 203 -14.62 -1.46 -7.81
N GLY A 204 -15.43 -0.53 -8.31
CA GLY A 204 -15.90 -0.55 -9.71
C GLY A 204 -16.70 -1.80 -10.07
N GLY A 205 -17.47 -2.34 -9.13
CA GLY A 205 -18.29 -3.56 -9.31
C GLY A 205 -17.50 -4.88 -9.29
N LYS A 206 -16.20 -4.84 -8.99
CA LYS A 206 -15.33 -6.01 -8.86
C LYS A 206 -14.87 -6.17 -7.42
N THR A 207 -14.63 -7.41 -7.00
CA THR A 207 -14.19 -7.73 -5.64
C THR A 207 -12.72 -8.11 -5.62
N TYR A 208 -11.89 -7.33 -4.95
CA TYR A 208 -10.45 -7.57 -4.83
C TYR A 208 -10.08 -7.96 -3.41
N ALA A 209 -8.96 -8.67 -3.23
CA ALA A 209 -8.38 -8.83 -1.90
C ALA A 209 -7.88 -7.48 -1.41
N ALA A 210 -8.21 -7.09 -0.18
CA ALA A 210 -7.78 -5.83 0.42
C ALA A 210 -6.26 -5.65 0.32
N SER A 211 -5.50 -6.73 0.58
CA SER A 211 -4.03 -6.77 0.49
C SER A 211 -3.46 -6.52 -0.91
N LYS A 212 -4.25 -6.70 -1.98
CA LYS A 212 -3.84 -6.40 -3.37
C LYS A 212 -4.29 -5.02 -3.82
N ALA A 213 -5.40 -4.53 -3.28
CA ALA A 213 -5.94 -3.21 -3.59
C ALA A 213 -5.25 -2.08 -2.79
N GLU A 214 -4.62 -2.39 -1.66
CA GLU A 214 -3.92 -1.41 -0.82
C GLU A 214 -2.82 -0.68 -1.62
N GLY A 215 -2.96 0.64 -1.72
CA GLY A 215 -2.08 1.50 -2.49
C GLY A 215 -2.11 1.29 -4.01
N HIS A 216 -2.98 0.40 -4.52
CA HIS A 216 -3.07 0.11 -5.94
C HIS A 216 -3.59 1.32 -6.73
N ASN A 217 -3.04 1.55 -7.92
CA ASN A 217 -3.40 2.66 -8.78
C ASN A 217 -4.08 2.18 -10.06
N PHE A 218 -5.41 2.17 -10.08
CA PHE A 218 -6.20 1.72 -11.21
C PHE A 218 -6.12 2.64 -12.44
N LYS A 219 -5.67 3.89 -12.27
CA LYS A 219 -5.40 4.81 -13.39
C LYS A 219 -4.10 4.46 -14.13
N ALA A 220 -3.08 3.97 -13.40
CA ALA A 220 -1.78 3.58 -13.94
C ALA A 220 -1.72 2.10 -14.34
N GLN A 221 -2.40 1.25 -13.57
CA GLN A 221 -2.46 -0.20 -13.73
C GLN A 221 -3.94 -0.61 -13.65
N PRO A 222 -4.69 -0.57 -14.77
CA PRO A 222 -6.13 -0.85 -14.75
C PRO A 222 -6.45 -2.32 -14.46
N ASP A 223 -5.55 -3.23 -14.85
CA ASP A 223 -5.75 -4.66 -14.72
C ASP A 223 -5.29 -5.18 -13.36
N LEU A 224 -6.24 -5.65 -12.56
CA LEU A 224 -5.99 -6.36 -11.32
C LEU A 224 -6.91 -7.58 -11.27
N ALA A 225 -6.38 -8.73 -10.85
CA ALA A 225 -7.19 -9.93 -10.69
C ALA A 225 -8.08 -9.81 -9.45
N GLU A 226 -9.36 -10.15 -9.59
CA GLU A 226 -10.29 -10.27 -8.48
C GLU A 226 -9.83 -11.32 -7.45
N ALA A 227 -10.34 -11.16 -6.22
CA ALA A 227 -10.14 -12.14 -5.17
C ALA A 227 -10.65 -13.51 -5.64
N ALA A 228 -9.94 -14.57 -5.27
CA ALA A 228 -10.43 -15.91 -5.54
C ALA A 228 -11.76 -16.11 -4.79
N ALA A 229 -12.82 -16.45 -5.53
CA ALA A 229 -14.15 -16.71 -4.97
C ALA A 229 -14.28 -18.14 -4.41
N THR A 230 -13.58 -19.10 -5.03
CA THR A 230 -13.65 -20.53 -4.70
C THR A 230 -12.29 -21.21 -4.89
N THR A 231 -12.19 -22.45 -4.40
CA THR A 231 -11.05 -23.33 -4.70
C THR A 231 -10.93 -23.53 -6.20
N THR A 232 -9.69 -23.48 -6.70
CA THR A 232 -9.42 -23.67 -8.13
C THR A 232 -9.61 -25.12 -8.54
N GLU A 233 -10.47 -25.35 -9.53
CA GLU A 233 -10.60 -26.67 -10.17
C GLU A 233 -9.37 -27.02 -11.01
N ASN A 234 -8.98 -28.30 -10.96
CA ASN A 234 -7.83 -28.88 -11.66
C ASN A 234 -6.55 -28.02 -11.57
N PRO A 235 -6.08 -27.70 -10.35
CA PRO A 235 -4.99 -26.75 -10.15
C PRO A 235 -3.68 -27.25 -10.79
N LEU A 236 -3.42 -28.57 -10.75
CA LEU A 236 -2.23 -29.17 -11.36
C LEU A 236 -2.22 -29.00 -12.88
N GLN A 237 -3.34 -29.21 -13.56
CA GLN A 237 -3.44 -29.00 -15.01
C GLN A 237 -3.14 -27.55 -15.40
N LYS A 238 -3.58 -26.58 -14.60
CA LYS A 238 -3.29 -25.15 -14.83
C LYS A 238 -1.81 -24.83 -14.61
N ILE A 239 -1.18 -25.47 -13.62
CA ILE A 239 0.26 -25.34 -13.36
C ILE A 239 1.05 -25.97 -14.50
N ASP A 240 0.69 -27.18 -14.95
CA ASP A 240 1.36 -27.86 -16.07
C ASP A 240 1.27 -27.04 -17.37
N ALA A 241 0.12 -26.42 -17.64
CA ALA A 241 -0.02 -25.51 -18.78
C ALA A 241 0.90 -24.28 -18.66
N ALA A 242 1.06 -23.71 -17.47
CA ALA A 242 1.98 -22.60 -17.23
C ALA A 242 3.46 -23.03 -17.37
N LEU A 243 3.81 -24.23 -16.88
CA LEU A 243 5.15 -24.81 -17.06
C LEU A 243 5.47 -25.03 -18.53
N ALA A 244 4.52 -25.57 -19.32
CA ALA A 244 4.71 -25.76 -20.76
C ALA A 244 4.96 -24.43 -21.51
N GLN A 245 4.32 -23.33 -21.10
CA GLN A 245 4.60 -22.00 -21.67
C GLN A 245 6.02 -21.53 -21.35
N VAL A 246 6.49 -21.72 -20.12
CA VAL A 246 7.85 -21.38 -19.71
C VAL A 246 8.88 -22.23 -20.46
N ASP A 247 8.63 -23.53 -20.60
CA ASP A 247 9.52 -24.46 -21.30
C ASP A 247 9.62 -24.13 -22.79
N THR A 248 8.51 -23.78 -23.43
CA THR A 248 8.49 -23.33 -24.83
C THR A 248 9.34 -22.07 -24.99
N LEU A 249 9.14 -21.06 -24.15
CA LEU A 249 9.94 -19.83 -24.19
C LEU A 249 11.44 -20.11 -23.97
N ARG A 250 11.78 -21.02 -23.05
CA ARG A 250 13.18 -21.42 -22.80
C ARG A 250 13.79 -22.13 -24.00
N SER A 251 13.03 -22.99 -24.66
CA SER A 251 13.44 -23.68 -25.90
C SER A 251 13.72 -22.66 -27.00
N ASP A 252 12.82 -21.70 -27.21
CA ASP A 252 12.99 -20.66 -28.23
C ASP A 252 14.22 -19.79 -27.96
N LEU A 253 14.45 -19.39 -26.70
CA LEU A 253 15.65 -18.67 -26.31
C LEU A 253 16.92 -19.49 -26.55
N GLY A 254 16.90 -20.80 -26.28
CA GLY A 254 18.01 -21.70 -26.58
C GLY A 254 18.28 -21.82 -28.09
N ALA A 255 17.24 -21.92 -28.90
CA ALA A 255 17.36 -21.94 -30.36
C ALA A 255 17.97 -20.62 -30.89
N VAL A 256 17.53 -19.48 -30.36
CA VAL A 256 18.08 -18.16 -30.70
C VAL A 256 19.54 -18.05 -30.26
N GLN A 257 19.91 -18.52 -29.08
CA GLN A 257 21.31 -18.58 -28.63
C GLN A 257 22.18 -19.41 -29.58
N ASN A 258 21.70 -20.57 -30.04
CA ASN A 258 22.42 -21.38 -31.02
C ASN A 258 22.64 -20.63 -32.34
N ARG A 259 21.61 -19.92 -32.84
CA ARG A 259 21.73 -19.07 -34.04
C ARG A 259 22.75 -17.95 -33.84
N PHE A 260 22.75 -17.30 -32.68
CA PHE A 260 23.76 -16.28 -32.36
C PHE A 260 25.16 -16.86 -32.31
N ASN A 261 25.38 -18.04 -31.72
CA ASN A 261 26.68 -18.70 -31.70
C ASN A 261 27.17 -19.02 -33.12
N SER A 262 26.31 -19.57 -33.99
CA SER A 262 26.69 -19.81 -35.39
C SER A 262 27.04 -18.52 -36.14
N ALA A 263 26.27 -17.45 -35.93
CA ALA A 263 26.57 -16.15 -36.53
C ALA A 263 27.92 -15.61 -36.02
N ILE A 264 28.21 -15.71 -34.72
CA ILE A 264 29.48 -15.29 -34.12
C ILE A 264 30.65 -16.10 -34.70
N THR A 265 30.54 -17.42 -34.80
CA THR A 265 31.59 -18.26 -35.38
C THR A 265 31.86 -17.90 -36.84
N ASN A 266 30.81 -17.71 -37.65
CA ASN A 266 30.96 -17.31 -39.04
C ASN A 266 31.60 -15.92 -39.17
N LEU A 267 31.15 -14.94 -38.37
CA LEU A 267 31.75 -13.61 -38.34
C LEU A 267 33.22 -13.67 -37.90
N GLY A 268 33.56 -14.47 -36.89
CA GLY A 268 34.93 -14.70 -36.45
C GLY A 268 35.81 -15.28 -37.56
N ASN A 269 35.32 -16.26 -38.31
CA ASN A 269 36.03 -16.82 -39.47
C ASN A 269 36.23 -15.78 -40.58
N THR A 270 35.20 -14.99 -40.90
CA THR A 270 35.30 -13.90 -41.88
C THR A 270 36.33 -12.86 -41.45
N VAL A 271 36.33 -12.46 -40.17
CA VAL A 271 37.33 -11.53 -39.61
C VAL A 271 38.72 -12.12 -39.71
N ASN A 272 38.94 -13.39 -39.34
CA ASN A 272 40.25 -14.04 -39.44
C ASN A 272 40.77 -14.10 -40.88
N ASN A 273 39.90 -14.45 -41.83
CA ASN A 273 40.24 -14.52 -43.25
C ASN A 273 40.58 -13.13 -43.82
N LEU A 274 39.78 -12.11 -43.49
CA LEU A 274 40.02 -10.73 -43.92
C LEU A 274 41.29 -10.17 -43.30
N THR A 275 41.54 -10.40 -42.01
CA THR A 275 42.77 -9.97 -41.32
C THR A 275 43.99 -10.65 -41.93
N SER A 276 43.91 -11.95 -42.27
CA SER A 276 45.00 -12.69 -42.92
C SER A 276 45.23 -12.24 -44.37
N ALA A 277 44.16 -11.96 -45.13
CA ALA A 277 44.26 -11.40 -46.48
C ALA A 277 44.87 -9.99 -46.45
N ARG A 278 44.47 -9.15 -45.49
CA ARG A 278 45.05 -7.84 -45.26
C ARG A 278 46.54 -7.94 -44.89
N SER A 279 46.91 -8.85 -43.99
CA SER A 279 48.31 -9.13 -43.64
C SER A 279 49.14 -9.50 -44.88
N ARG A 280 48.64 -10.36 -45.77
CA ARG A 280 49.34 -10.69 -47.03
C ARG A 280 49.50 -9.51 -48.00
N ILE A 281 48.64 -8.50 -47.92
CA ILE A 281 48.66 -7.33 -48.82
C ILE A 281 49.47 -6.18 -48.21
N GLU A 282 49.25 -5.88 -46.94
CA GLU A 282 49.85 -4.75 -46.24
C GLU A 282 51.15 -5.10 -45.52
N ASP A 283 51.29 -6.32 -44.98
CA ASP A 283 52.53 -6.74 -44.34
C ASP A 283 53.52 -7.19 -45.43
N SER A 284 54.63 -6.46 -45.54
CA SER A 284 55.73 -6.85 -46.42
C SER A 284 56.42 -8.11 -45.89
N ASP A 285 56.74 -9.04 -46.78
CA ASP A 285 57.59 -10.18 -46.43
C ASP A 285 58.98 -9.66 -46.06
N TYR A 286 59.24 -9.63 -44.74
CA TYR A 286 60.49 -9.15 -44.16
C TYR A 286 61.72 -9.82 -44.79
N ALA A 287 61.62 -11.09 -45.19
CA ALA A 287 62.74 -11.78 -45.84
C ALA A 287 63.07 -11.19 -47.22
N THR A 288 62.03 -10.83 -48.00
CA THR A 288 62.19 -10.22 -49.32
C THR A 288 62.67 -8.78 -49.21
N GLU A 289 62.11 -7.99 -48.29
CA GLU A 289 62.53 -6.60 -48.08
C GLU A 289 63.97 -6.52 -47.57
N VAL A 290 64.37 -7.37 -46.62
CA VAL A 290 65.76 -7.45 -46.13
C VAL A 290 66.71 -7.92 -47.24
N SER A 291 66.31 -8.88 -48.07
CA SER A 291 67.12 -9.33 -49.20
C SER A 291 67.32 -8.22 -50.25
N ASN A 292 66.28 -7.44 -50.54
CA ASN A 292 66.36 -6.29 -51.43
C ASN A 292 67.21 -5.17 -50.81
N MET A 293 67.07 -4.92 -49.50
CA MET A 293 67.91 -3.98 -48.76
C MET A 293 69.38 -4.40 -48.80
N SER A 294 69.70 -5.65 -48.49
CA SER A 294 71.07 -6.18 -48.57
C SER A 294 71.60 -6.18 -50.01
N ARG A 295 70.77 -6.52 -51.01
CA ARG A 295 71.15 -6.40 -52.43
C ARG A 295 71.45 -4.95 -52.79
N ALA A 296 70.63 -4.00 -52.35
CA ALA A 296 70.84 -2.58 -52.58
C ALA A 296 72.13 -2.09 -51.91
N GLN A 297 72.41 -2.53 -50.69
CA GLN A 297 73.65 -2.23 -49.97
C GLN A 297 74.88 -2.83 -50.68
N ILE A 298 74.81 -4.08 -51.13
CA ILE A 298 75.88 -4.72 -51.92
C ILE A 298 76.05 -4.02 -53.26
N LEU A 299 74.98 -3.65 -53.96
CA LEU A 299 75.06 -2.89 -55.21
C LEU A 299 75.65 -1.50 -55.01
N GLN A 300 75.36 -0.84 -53.89
CA GLN A 300 76.01 0.42 -53.54
C GLN A 300 77.51 0.23 -53.29
N GLN A 301 77.91 -0.82 -52.56
CA GLN A 301 79.33 -1.14 -52.32
C GLN A 301 80.07 -1.63 -53.57
N ALA A 302 79.43 -2.45 -54.40
CA ALA A 302 79.98 -2.93 -55.67
C ALA A 302 80.03 -1.80 -56.69
N GLY A 303 79.02 -0.93 -56.73
CA GLY A 303 78.99 0.27 -57.55
C GLY A 303 80.15 1.20 -57.23
N THR A 304 80.44 1.44 -55.96
CA THR A 304 81.62 2.24 -55.55
C THR A 304 82.93 1.53 -55.87
N SER A 305 83.02 0.20 -55.70
CA SER A 305 84.22 -0.58 -56.03
C SER A 305 84.47 -0.66 -57.55
N VAL A 306 83.44 -0.86 -58.36
CA VAL A 306 83.53 -0.85 -59.84
C VAL A 306 83.84 0.56 -60.34
N LEU A 307 83.29 1.60 -59.73
CA LEU A 307 83.71 2.98 -60.04
C LEU A 307 85.19 3.18 -59.74
N ALA A 308 85.67 2.69 -58.59
CA ALA A 308 87.08 2.76 -58.24
C ALA A 308 87.97 1.98 -59.23
N GLN A 309 87.52 0.81 -59.70
CA GLN A 309 88.25 -0.04 -60.63
C GLN A 309 88.19 0.50 -62.08
N ALA A 310 87.04 1.01 -62.52
CA ALA A 310 86.87 1.70 -63.79
C ALA A 310 87.68 3.00 -63.87
N ASN A 311 87.88 3.71 -62.75
CA ASN A 311 88.79 4.85 -62.68
C ASN A 311 90.28 4.46 -62.74
N GLN A 312 90.63 3.20 -62.45
CA GLN A 312 92.00 2.69 -62.56
C GLN A 312 92.34 2.11 -63.96
N VAL A 313 91.36 1.59 -64.71
CA VAL A 313 91.58 1.05 -66.07
C VAL A 313 92.24 2.06 -67.04
N PRO A 314 91.84 3.35 -67.09
CA PRO A 314 92.53 4.36 -67.89
C PRO A 314 93.99 4.60 -67.49
N GLN A 315 94.33 4.41 -66.20
CA GLN A 315 95.71 4.57 -65.72
C GLN A 315 96.62 3.43 -66.21
N ASN A 316 96.10 2.21 -66.34
CA ASN A 316 96.85 1.09 -66.90
C ASN A 316 97.10 1.24 -68.42
N VAL A 317 96.19 1.89 -69.15
CA VAL A 317 96.38 2.19 -70.58
C VAL A 317 97.46 3.26 -70.78
N LEU A 318 97.58 4.22 -69.87
CA LEU A 318 98.69 5.19 -69.86
C LEU A 318 100.06 4.55 -69.57
N SER A 319 100.11 3.40 -68.91
CA SER A 319 101.35 2.64 -68.70
C SER A 319 101.84 1.93 -69.97
N LEU A 320 100.95 1.63 -70.92
CA LEU A 320 101.28 0.96 -72.19
C LEU A 320 101.70 1.94 -73.30
N LEU A 321 101.63 3.25 -73.03
CA LEU A 321 102.04 4.34 -73.91
C LEU A 321 103.30 5.06 -73.41
N ARG A 322 104.10 4.42 -72.55
CA ARG A 322 105.38 4.94 -72.06
C ARG A 322 106.55 4.04 -72.45
#